data_AF-A0A1G6C7S7-F1
#
_entry.id   AF-A0A1G6C7S7-F1
#
_cell.length_a   1.000
_cell.length_b   1.000
_cell.length_c   1.000
_cell.angle_alpha   90.00
_cell.angle_beta   90.00
_cell.angle_gamma   90.00
#
_symmetry.space_group_name_H-M   'P 1'
#
loop_
_entity.id
_entity.type
_entity.pdbx_description
1 polymer ?
#
loop_
_entity_poly.entity_id
_entity_poly.type
_entity_poly.pdbx_seq_one_letter_code
_entity_poly.pdbx_strand_id
1 'polypeptide(L)'
;MLNYESDIANIGVPADAAEIIARAKELDEKSVFLEGLSERLNFLGVSCTPNDRELMLEEVKARYRTVLGISCPRTVVEWVRGTVPSASKRRNNYELCMALEMDFEQTADFFKRYFLTLPWGCKSRIDAVFLYCIYHRKPYSLATKMLEESKDFILQENAHTATAQIFQTILSTDDDAAFMDYLSAHCYGNEQQFQTARAKIIEETDLAKQHILAEDYNGKLSPERLNSAVIAALLNYRYQPDRDSEFLHELPKRYTESLPNDVTLGKILKGEKTSYETLRKTLILLKLYNFYTDAVNDDESIQSNYSDFYAELNSVLDNCGFAPIWLDHPFDHIILSCANTLDPIVTLYDVNERN
;
A
#
# COMPACT_ATOMS: atom_id res chain seq x y z
N MET A 1 -0.46 -17.66 10.48
CA MET A 1 -1.13 -16.75 11.42
C MET A 1 -0.03 -15.83 11.96
N LEU A 2 0.09 -14.62 11.42
CA LEU A 2 1.19 -13.70 11.72
C LEU A 2 0.93 -13.03 13.08
N ASN A 3 1.96 -12.91 13.92
CA ASN A 3 1.93 -12.11 15.15
C ASN A 3 1.87 -10.61 14.79
N TYR A 4 0.69 -10.09 14.47
CA TYR A 4 0.45 -8.64 14.34
C TYR A 4 0.54 -7.93 15.70
N GLU A 5 0.40 -8.68 16.80
CA GLU A 5 0.50 -8.17 18.18
C GLU A 5 1.88 -7.61 18.53
N SER A 6 2.96 -8.03 17.86
CA SER A 6 4.31 -7.52 18.15
C SER A 6 4.56 -6.09 17.66
N ASP A 7 3.80 -5.64 16.65
CA ASP A 7 3.95 -4.30 16.06
C ASP A 7 3.16 -3.25 16.87
N ILE A 8 2.01 -3.63 17.44
CA ILE A 8 1.21 -2.79 18.35
C ILE A 8 1.99 -2.49 19.64
N ALA A 9 2.72 -3.49 20.16
CA ALA A 9 3.45 -3.36 21.43
C ALA A 9 4.76 -2.57 21.35
N ASN A 10 5.23 -2.20 20.15
CA ASN A 10 6.58 -1.66 19.92
C ASN A 10 6.65 -0.16 19.56
N ILE A 11 5.52 0.52 19.39
CA ILE A 11 5.54 1.99 19.30
C ILE A 11 5.59 2.52 20.72
N GLY A 12 6.79 2.83 21.21
CA GLY A 12 6.90 3.72 22.36
C GLY A 12 6.12 4.99 22.07
N VAL A 13 5.37 5.53 23.05
CA VAL A 13 4.62 6.78 22.88
C VAL A 13 5.62 7.87 22.45
N PRO A 14 5.54 8.39 21.21
CA PRO A 14 6.46 9.42 20.75
C PRO A 14 6.29 10.67 21.62
N ALA A 15 7.39 11.32 21.99
CA ALA A 15 7.32 12.49 22.88
C ALA A 15 6.73 13.72 22.18
N ASP A 16 6.98 13.89 20.88
CA ASP A 16 6.47 14.98 20.06
C ASP A 16 6.61 14.74 18.54
N ALA A 17 6.10 15.67 17.72
CA ALA A 17 6.18 15.63 16.26
C ALA A 17 7.63 15.57 15.72
N ALA A 18 8.62 16.12 16.42
CA ALA A 18 10.00 16.12 15.94
C ALA A 18 10.62 14.72 15.99
N GLU A 19 10.34 13.97 17.05
CA GLU A 19 10.77 12.57 17.18
C GLU A 19 10.14 11.68 16.09
N ILE A 20 8.84 11.89 15.82
CA ILE A 20 8.11 11.19 14.74
C ILE A 20 8.78 11.45 13.38
N ILE A 21 9.09 12.71 13.08
CA ILE A 21 9.72 13.10 11.81
C ILE A 21 11.14 12.51 11.70
N ALA A 22 11.94 12.59 12.77
CA ALA A 22 13.29 12.06 12.79
C ALA A 22 13.29 10.55 12.49
N ARG A 23 12.41 9.80 13.15
CA ARG A 23 12.28 8.36 12.89
C ARG A 23 11.79 8.06 11.48
N ALA A 24 10.80 8.81 10.98
CA ALA A 24 10.30 8.64 9.63
C ALA A 24 11.38 8.90 8.56
N LYS A 25 12.31 9.84 8.81
CA LYS A 25 13.48 10.09 7.95
C LYS A 25 14.44 8.91 7.92
N GLU A 26 14.76 8.34 9.08
CA GLU A 26 15.59 7.13 9.15
C GLU A 26 14.98 5.97 8.34
N LEU A 27 13.65 5.82 8.41
CA LEU A 27 12.93 4.81 7.63
C LEU A 27 12.94 5.10 6.12
N ASP A 28 12.95 6.37 5.73
CA ASP A 28 12.97 6.79 4.32
C ASP A 28 14.33 6.57 3.66
N GLU A 29 15.41 6.69 4.44
CA GLU A 29 16.78 6.38 4.00
C GLU A 29 17.01 4.87 3.84
N LYS A 30 16.29 4.05 4.59
CA LYS A 30 16.38 2.60 4.51
C LYS A 30 15.69 2.06 3.27
N SER A 31 16.38 1.17 2.57
CA SER A 31 15.75 0.40 1.51
C SER A 31 15.19 -0.91 2.08
N VAL A 32 13.95 -0.83 2.54
CA VAL A 32 13.11 -1.97 2.95
C VAL A 32 13.22 -3.13 1.94
N PHE A 33 13.21 -2.83 0.65
CA PHE A 33 13.33 -3.85 -0.38
C PHE A 33 14.67 -4.60 -0.32
N LEU A 34 15.78 -3.89 -0.11
CA LEU A 34 17.10 -4.50 0.01
C LEU A 34 17.24 -5.31 1.31
N GLU A 35 16.57 -4.91 2.38
CA GLU A 35 16.45 -5.69 3.62
C GLU A 35 15.81 -7.05 3.32
N GLY A 36 14.59 -7.07 2.78
CA GLY A 36 13.92 -8.32 2.43
C GLY A 36 14.67 -9.15 1.40
N LEU A 37 15.28 -8.52 0.40
CA LEU A 37 16.10 -9.23 -0.59
C LEU A 37 17.29 -9.90 0.08
N SER A 38 18.02 -9.18 0.94
CA SER A 38 19.18 -9.73 1.65
C SER A 38 18.76 -10.87 2.59
N GLU A 39 17.67 -10.72 3.34
CA GLU A 39 17.13 -11.78 4.21
C GLU A 39 16.77 -13.03 3.41
N ARG A 40 16.11 -12.87 2.27
CA ARG A 40 15.79 -14.00 1.40
C ARG A 40 17.04 -14.67 0.85
N LEU A 41 18.03 -13.90 0.41
CA LEU A 41 19.28 -14.45 -0.12
C LEU A 41 20.07 -15.20 0.96
N ASN A 42 20.09 -14.70 2.20
CA ASN A 42 20.66 -15.43 3.34
C ASN A 42 19.94 -16.76 3.57
N PHE A 43 18.61 -16.77 3.52
CA PHE A 43 17.82 -18.00 3.61
C PHE A 43 18.18 -19.00 2.50
N LEU A 44 18.54 -18.50 1.32
CA LEU A 44 18.97 -19.30 0.17
C LEU A 44 20.47 -19.66 0.20
N GLY A 45 21.18 -19.34 1.29
CA GLY A 45 22.58 -19.69 1.51
C GLY A 45 23.60 -18.66 1.02
N VAL A 46 23.17 -17.45 0.65
CA VAL A 46 24.05 -16.36 0.20
C VAL A 46 24.18 -15.34 1.32
N SER A 47 25.34 -15.33 1.98
CA SER A 47 25.64 -14.40 3.07
C SER A 47 25.81 -12.98 2.55
N CYS A 48 24.81 -12.13 2.75
CA CYS A 48 24.84 -10.72 2.33
C CYS A 48 24.04 -9.82 3.27
N THR A 49 24.26 -8.52 3.14
CA THR A 49 23.54 -7.45 3.83
C THR A 49 22.90 -6.52 2.79
N PRO A 50 22.00 -5.60 3.19
CA PRO A 50 21.42 -4.60 2.28
C PRO A 50 22.46 -3.72 1.56
N ASN A 51 23.68 -3.63 2.10
CA ASN A 51 24.78 -2.86 1.53
C ASN A 51 25.56 -3.62 0.45
N ASP A 52 25.44 -4.95 0.38
CA ASP A 52 26.16 -5.81 -0.57
C ASP A 52 25.46 -5.85 -1.94
N ARG A 53 25.17 -4.68 -2.51
CA ARG A 53 24.31 -4.52 -3.69
C ARG A 53 24.81 -5.28 -4.92
N GLU A 54 26.12 -5.28 -5.17
CA GLU A 54 26.67 -6.00 -6.34
C GLU A 54 26.60 -7.52 -6.14
N LEU A 55 26.89 -8.03 -4.94
CA LEU A 55 26.73 -9.45 -4.61
C LEU A 55 25.27 -9.90 -4.78
N MET A 56 24.33 -9.13 -4.20
CA MET A 56 22.90 -9.41 -4.37
C MET A 56 22.48 -9.37 -5.84
N LEU A 57 22.99 -8.40 -6.61
CA LEU A 57 22.66 -8.24 -8.02
C LEU A 57 23.20 -9.40 -8.87
N GLU A 58 24.41 -9.86 -8.61
CA GLU A 58 24.99 -11.04 -9.27
C GLU A 58 24.17 -12.29 -9.01
N GLU A 59 23.78 -12.51 -7.75
CA GLU A 59 22.97 -13.65 -7.36
C GLU A 59 21.55 -13.60 -7.95
N VAL A 60 20.87 -12.45 -7.90
CA VAL A 60 19.57 -12.27 -8.56
C VAL A 60 19.68 -12.55 -10.05
N LYS A 61 20.72 -12.04 -10.73
CA LYS A 61 20.94 -12.32 -12.16
C LYS A 61 21.18 -13.81 -12.42
N ALA A 62 21.92 -14.49 -11.56
CA ALA A 62 22.17 -15.92 -11.67
C ALA A 62 20.86 -16.72 -11.52
N ARG A 63 20.02 -16.36 -10.55
CA ARG A 63 18.72 -16.98 -10.29
C ARG A 63 17.72 -16.78 -11.42
N TYR A 64 17.60 -15.58 -11.98
CA TYR A 64 16.79 -15.35 -13.17
C TYR A 64 17.18 -16.28 -14.33
N ARG A 65 18.49 -16.46 -14.55
CA ARG A 65 18.98 -17.35 -15.63
C ARG A 65 18.74 -18.82 -15.34
N THR A 66 19.00 -19.26 -14.10
CA THR A 66 18.99 -20.69 -13.74
C THR A 66 17.60 -21.21 -13.41
N VAL A 67 16.79 -20.43 -12.68
CA VAL A 67 15.45 -20.82 -12.22
C VAL A 67 14.38 -20.48 -13.28
N LEU A 68 14.45 -19.30 -13.88
CA LEU A 68 13.44 -18.83 -14.84
C LEU A 68 13.84 -19.00 -16.31
N GLY A 69 15.12 -19.25 -16.60
CA GLY A 69 15.62 -19.35 -17.97
C GLY A 69 15.63 -18.03 -18.75
N ILE A 70 15.55 -16.88 -18.08
CA ILE A 70 15.51 -15.55 -18.71
C ILE A 70 16.58 -14.61 -18.13
N SER A 71 16.84 -13.50 -18.83
CA SER A 71 17.70 -12.45 -18.28
C SER A 71 16.96 -11.64 -17.22
N CYS A 72 17.68 -11.19 -16.19
CA CYS A 72 17.13 -10.30 -15.16
C CYS A 72 16.67 -8.97 -15.82
N PRO A 73 15.39 -8.58 -15.68
CA PRO A 73 14.87 -7.35 -16.24
C PRO A 73 15.58 -6.11 -15.70
N ARG A 74 15.75 -5.09 -16.55
CA ARG A 74 16.36 -3.80 -16.16
C ARG A 74 15.69 -3.18 -14.93
N THR A 75 14.37 -3.27 -14.84
CA THR A 75 13.61 -2.75 -13.69
C THR A 75 14.03 -3.38 -12.37
N VAL A 76 14.28 -4.70 -12.35
CA VAL A 76 14.74 -5.41 -11.14
C VAL A 76 16.18 -5.04 -10.82
N VAL A 77 17.03 -4.89 -11.84
CA VAL A 77 18.40 -4.37 -11.68
C VAL A 77 18.39 -2.98 -11.03
N GLU A 78 17.49 -2.10 -11.45
CA GLU A 78 17.33 -0.75 -10.87
C GLU A 78 16.85 -0.82 -9.43
N TRP A 79 16.00 -1.78 -9.06
CA TRP A 79 15.58 -1.97 -7.67
C TRP A 79 16.72 -2.37 -6.75
N VAL A 80 17.55 -3.34 -7.17
CA VAL A 80 18.74 -3.74 -6.39
C VAL A 80 19.74 -2.58 -6.24
N ARG A 81 19.73 -1.63 -7.19
CA ARG A 81 20.55 -0.41 -7.16
C ARG A 81 19.97 0.70 -6.28
N GLY A 82 18.77 0.54 -5.75
CA GLY A 82 18.15 1.46 -4.79
C GLY A 82 16.87 2.15 -5.27
N THR A 83 16.38 1.87 -6.48
CA THR A 83 15.06 2.35 -6.89
C THR A 83 13.97 1.61 -6.12
N VAL A 84 12.99 2.33 -5.57
CA VAL A 84 11.88 1.69 -4.84
C VAL A 84 11.02 0.84 -5.80
N PRO A 85 10.76 -0.44 -5.48
CA PRO A 85 9.83 -1.25 -6.26
C PRO A 85 8.44 -0.63 -6.33
N SER A 86 7.83 -0.68 -7.52
CA SER A 86 6.49 -0.14 -7.73
C SER A 86 5.47 -1.27 -7.80
N ALA A 87 4.35 -1.10 -7.09
CA ALA A 87 3.18 -1.97 -7.19
C ALA A 87 2.64 -2.11 -8.63
N SER A 88 2.95 -1.16 -9.53
CA SER A 88 2.54 -1.23 -10.94
C SER A 88 3.31 -2.26 -11.77
N LYS A 89 4.46 -2.75 -11.29
CA LYS A 89 5.34 -3.67 -12.03
C LYS A 89 5.07 -5.13 -11.66
N ARG A 90 3.79 -5.51 -11.50
CA ARG A 90 3.30 -6.82 -11.02
C ARG A 90 4.06 -8.02 -11.56
N ARG A 91 4.27 -8.09 -12.88
CA ARG A 91 5.02 -9.18 -13.52
C ARG A 91 6.44 -9.32 -12.97
N ASN A 92 7.17 -8.21 -12.88
CA ASN A 92 8.54 -8.21 -12.34
C ASN A 92 8.56 -8.58 -10.85
N ASN A 93 7.55 -8.17 -10.08
CA ASN A 93 7.44 -8.53 -8.66
C ASN A 93 7.34 -10.06 -8.50
N TYR A 94 6.44 -10.70 -9.24
CA TYR A 94 6.27 -12.15 -9.17
C TYR A 94 7.44 -12.93 -9.76
N GLU A 95 8.00 -12.47 -10.88
CA GLU A 95 9.21 -13.07 -11.45
C GLU A 95 10.35 -13.05 -10.43
N LEU A 96 10.53 -11.96 -9.68
CA LEU A 96 11.57 -11.91 -8.65
C LEU A 96 11.28 -12.94 -7.55
N CYS A 97 10.05 -13.04 -7.06
CA CYS A 97 9.67 -14.05 -6.06
C CYS A 97 9.90 -15.49 -6.57
N MET A 98 9.56 -15.78 -7.83
CA MET A 98 9.82 -17.10 -8.43
C MET A 98 11.31 -17.37 -8.61
N ALA A 99 12.11 -16.38 -9.04
CA ALA A 99 13.57 -16.52 -9.15
C ALA A 99 14.22 -16.77 -7.77
N LEU A 100 13.64 -16.20 -6.72
CA LEU A 100 14.02 -16.43 -5.33
C LEU A 100 13.34 -17.68 -4.73
N GLU A 101 12.71 -18.51 -5.56
CA GLU A 101 12.11 -19.80 -5.18
C GLU A 101 11.12 -19.69 -4.01
N MET A 102 10.38 -18.58 -3.94
CA MET A 102 9.38 -18.36 -2.90
C MET A 102 8.12 -19.19 -3.16
N ASP A 103 7.57 -19.77 -2.12
CA ASP A 103 6.24 -20.39 -2.15
C ASP A 103 5.11 -19.36 -2.04
N PHE A 104 3.87 -19.83 -1.96
CA PHE A 104 2.68 -18.99 -1.85
C PHE A 104 2.70 -18.08 -0.61
N GLU A 105 3.08 -18.59 0.57
CA GLU A 105 3.08 -17.82 1.81
C GLU A 105 4.25 -16.82 1.82
N GLN A 106 5.44 -17.27 1.41
CA GLN A 106 6.64 -16.45 1.31
C GLN A 106 6.46 -15.31 0.30
N THR A 107 5.85 -15.60 -0.86
CA THR A 107 5.53 -14.57 -1.86
C THR A 107 4.56 -13.55 -1.27
N ALA A 108 3.53 -14.02 -0.57
CA ALA A 108 2.53 -13.13 0.00
C ALA A 108 3.10 -12.19 1.07
N ASP A 109 3.95 -12.73 1.95
CA ASP A 109 4.65 -11.97 2.98
C ASP A 109 5.63 -10.97 2.35
N PHE A 110 6.40 -11.39 1.34
CA PHE A 110 7.36 -10.53 0.65
C PHE A 110 6.69 -9.35 -0.06
N PHE A 111 5.55 -9.59 -0.69
CA PHE A 111 4.74 -8.53 -1.32
C PHE A 111 4.29 -7.48 -0.31
N LYS A 112 3.77 -7.94 0.84
CA LYS A 112 3.24 -7.05 1.87
C LYS A 112 4.33 -6.20 2.52
N ARG A 113 5.47 -6.80 2.88
CA ARG A 113 6.56 -6.13 3.60
C ARG A 113 7.49 -5.34 2.69
N TYR A 114 7.93 -5.95 1.58
CA TYR A 114 9.06 -5.41 0.82
C TYR A 114 8.66 -4.77 -0.52
N PHE A 115 7.49 -5.12 -1.06
CA PHE A 115 6.86 -4.39 -2.17
C PHE A 115 5.74 -3.44 -1.75
N LEU A 116 5.30 -3.52 -0.48
CA LEU A 116 4.27 -2.65 0.10
C LEU A 116 2.96 -2.65 -0.68
N THR A 117 2.58 -3.83 -1.16
CA THR A 117 1.37 -4.02 -1.94
C THR A 117 0.83 -5.41 -1.68
N LEU A 118 -0.49 -5.61 -1.82
CA LEU A 118 -1.03 -6.94 -1.70
C LEU A 118 -0.55 -7.82 -2.86
N PRO A 119 -0.27 -9.10 -2.61
CA PRO A 119 -0.20 -10.10 -3.66
C PRO A 119 -1.62 -10.44 -4.16
N TRP A 120 -1.71 -11.22 -5.24
CA TRP A 120 -2.91 -11.90 -5.69
C TRP A 120 -4.13 -11.02 -5.97
N GLY A 121 -3.95 -9.87 -6.61
CA GLY A 121 -5.05 -9.09 -7.18
C GLY A 121 -5.71 -9.84 -8.34
N CYS A 122 -6.42 -10.94 -8.06
CA CYS A 122 -6.86 -11.96 -9.01
C CYS A 122 -7.88 -11.48 -10.05
N LYS A 123 -8.33 -10.23 -9.95
CA LYS A 123 -9.07 -9.52 -11.01
C LYS A 123 -8.15 -9.12 -12.17
N SER A 124 -6.86 -8.91 -11.90
CA SER A 124 -5.84 -8.70 -12.90
C SER A 124 -5.35 -10.03 -13.46
N ARG A 125 -5.27 -10.10 -14.79
CA ARG A 125 -4.74 -11.25 -15.53
C ARG A 125 -3.36 -11.69 -15.05
N ILE A 126 -2.46 -10.73 -14.79
CA ILE A 126 -1.08 -11.04 -14.38
C ILE A 126 -1.08 -11.75 -13.04
N ASP A 127 -1.77 -11.16 -12.07
CA ASP A 127 -1.89 -11.69 -10.72
C ASP A 127 -2.60 -13.04 -10.66
N ALA A 128 -3.66 -13.23 -11.46
CA ALA A 128 -4.37 -14.50 -11.52
C ALA A 128 -3.47 -15.64 -12.04
N VAL A 129 -2.70 -15.39 -13.10
CA VAL A 129 -1.75 -16.39 -13.65
C VAL A 129 -0.65 -16.72 -12.65
N PHE A 130 -0.05 -15.72 -12.01
CA PHE A 130 0.99 -15.98 -11.01
C PHE A 130 0.45 -16.62 -9.73
N LEU A 131 -0.75 -16.27 -9.29
CA LEU A 131 -1.45 -16.96 -8.20
C LEU A 131 -1.59 -18.46 -8.50
N TYR A 132 -2.14 -18.77 -9.67
CA TYR A 132 -2.32 -20.14 -10.14
C TYR A 132 -0.99 -20.90 -10.19
N CYS A 133 0.03 -20.32 -10.86
CA CYS A 133 1.30 -21.00 -11.03
C CYS A 133 2.07 -21.20 -9.73
N ILE A 134 2.10 -20.20 -8.84
CA ILE A 134 2.83 -20.30 -7.56
C ILE A 134 2.11 -21.27 -6.62
N TYR A 135 0.78 -21.19 -6.51
CA TYR A 135 0.02 -22.06 -5.62
C TYR A 135 0.10 -23.53 -6.03
N HIS A 136 -0.08 -23.82 -7.33
CA HIS A 136 -0.03 -25.19 -7.86
C HIS A 136 1.38 -25.64 -8.28
N ARG A 137 2.42 -24.87 -7.92
CA ARG A 137 3.83 -25.17 -8.20
C ARG A 137 4.13 -25.46 -9.68
N LYS A 138 3.46 -24.73 -10.58
CA LYS A 138 3.68 -24.82 -12.02
C LYS A 138 4.97 -24.09 -12.42
N PRO A 139 5.69 -24.56 -13.45
CA PRO A 139 6.92 -23.92 -13.89
C PRO A 139 6.66 -22.53 -14.49
N TYR A 140 7.65 -21.64 -14.41
CA TYR A 140 7.57 -20.28 -15.00
C TYR A 140 7.31 -20.28 -16.52
N SER A 141 7.73 -21.32 -17.23
CA SER A 141 7.42 -21.48 -18.66
C SER A 141 5.90 -21.56 -18.92
N LEU A 142 5.13 -22.17 -18.01
CA LEU A 142 3.68 -22.21 -18.10
C LEU A 142 3.08 -20.82 -17.84
N ALA A 143 3.56 -20.11 -16.82
CA ALA A 143 3.12 -18.73 -16.55
C ALA A 143 3.32 -17.83 -17.78
N THR A 144 4.48 -17.93 -18.43
CA THR A 144 4.77 -17.16 -19.65
C THR A 144 3.83 -17.54 -20.80
N LYS A 145 3.58 -18.84 -21.01
CA LYS A 145 2.63 -19.32 -22.03
C LYS A 145 1.22 -18.80 -21.77
N MET A 146 0.71 -18.96 -20.54
CA MET A 146 -0.62 -18.48 -20.15
C MET A 146 -0.75 -16.97 -20.29
N LEU A 147 0.30 -16.19 -19.95
CA LEU A 147 0.31 -14.74 -20.16
C LEU A 147 0.31 -14.34 -21.63
N GLU A 148 0.91 -15.13 -22.51
CA GLU A 148 0.89 -14.86 -23.95
C GLU A 148 -0.47 -15.21 -24.55
N GLU A 149 -1.03 -16.38 -24.21
CA GLU A 149 -2.33 -16.84 -24.70
C GLU A 149 -3.49 -15.95 -24.20
N SER A 150 -3.38 -15.39 -23.01
CA SER A 150 -4.41 -14.53 -22.41
C SER A 150 -4.28 -13.05 -22.79
N LYS A 151 -3.28 -12.63 -23.57
CA LYS A 151 -3.00 -11.21 -23.82
C LYS A 151 -4.16 -10.46 -24.50
N ASP A 152 -4.92 -11.18 -25.33
CA ASP A 152 -6.01 -10.65 -26.15
C ASP A 152 -7.40 -11.00 -25.57
N PHE A 153 -7.47 -11.47 -24.32
CA PHE A 153 -8.74 -11.76 -23.65
C PHE A 153 -9.57 -10.48 -23.49
N ILE A 154 -10.88 -10.60 -23.72
CA ILE A 154 -11.81 -9.49 -23.62
C ILE A 154 -11.98 -9.14 -22.14
N LEU A 155 -11.69 -7.87 -21.80
CA LEU A 155 -11.89 -7.35 -20.45
C LEU A 155 -13.39 -7.26 -20.15
N GLN A 156 -13.81 -7.88 -19.06
CA GLN A 156 -15.16 -7.76 -18.54
C GLN A 156 -15.30 -6.40 -17.86
N GLU A 157 -16.39 -5.66 -18.11
CA GLU A 157 -16.61 -4.29 -17.59
C GLU A 157 -17.17 -4.25 -16.16
N ASN A 158 -17.80 -5.33 -15.70
CA ASN A 158 -18.42 -5.40 -14.37
C ASN A 158 -18.05 -6.71 -13.65
N ALA A 159 -17.12 -6.65 -12.71
CA ALA A 159 -16.89 -7.73 -11.75
C ALA A 159 -18.04 -7.79 -10.73
N HIS A 160 -19.13 -8.48 -11.07
CA HIS A 160 -20.16 -8.85 -10.08
C HIS A 160 -19.67 -9.96 -9.14
N THR A 161 -18.64 -10.70 -9.54
CA THR A 161 -18.04 -11.77 -8.74
C THR A 161 -17.14 -11.18 -7.65
N ALA A 162 -17.38 -11.61 -6.40
CA ALA A 162 -16.56 -11.18 -5.27
C ALA A 162 -15.11 -11.65 -5.45
N THR A 163 -14.13 -10.81 -5.09
CA THR A 163 -12.69 -11.15 -5.20
C THR A 163 -12.35 -12.45 -4.49
N ALA A 164 -12.94 -12.69 -3.31
CA ALA A 164 -12.74 -13.92 -2.55
C ALA A 164 -13.23 -15.18 -3.30
N GLN A 165 -14.33 -15.08 -4.07
CA GLN A 165 -14.83 -16.20 -4.88
C GLN A 165 -13.91 -16.46 -6.07
N ILE A 166 -13.41 -15.42 -6.72
CA ILE A 166 -12.42 -15.55 -7.81
C ILE A 166 -11.18 -16.26 -7.27
N PHE A 167 -10.69 -15.80 -6.12
CA PHE A 167 -9.53 -16.35 -5.45
C PHE A 167 -9.70 -17.85 -5.14
N GLN A 168 -10.79 -18.23 -4.46
CA GLN A 168 -11.07 -19.63 -4.12
C GLN A 168 -11.21 -20.52 -5.36
N THR A 169 -11.84 -20.01 -6.41
CA THR A 169 -12.00 -20.75 -7.67
C THR A 169 -10.63 -21.07 -8.27
N ILE A 170 -9.72 -20.10 -8.34
CA ILE A 170 -8.35 -20.31 -8.84
C ILE A 170 -7.60 -21.34 -7.99
N LEU A 171 -7.69 -21.25 -6.66
CA LEU A 171 -7.05 -22.21 -5.76
C LEU A 171 -7.58 -23.64 -5.93
N SER A 172 -8.88 -23.80 -6.19
CA SER A 172 -9.53 -25.11 -6.38
C SER A 172 -9.36 -25.71 -7.78
N THR A 173 -8.88 -24.92 -8.75
CA THR A 173 -8.70 -25.35 -10.13
C THR A 173 -7.24 -25.77 -10.33
N ASP A 174 -6.93 -27.06 -10.30
CA ASP A 174 -5.61 -27.61 -10.69
C ASP A 174 -5.68 -28.31 -12.06
N ASP A 175 -6.25 -27.61 -13.03
CA ASP A 175 -6.24 -28.02 -14.43
C ASP A 175 -5.95 -26.81 -15.30
N ASP A 176 -4.91 -26.92 -16.13
CA ASP A 176 -4.37 -25.80 -16.90
C ASP A 176 -5.41 -25.25 -17.91
N ALA A 177 -6.20 -26.14 -18.54
CA ALA A 177 -7.20 -25.75 -19.52
C ALA A 177 -8.42 -25.11 -18.85
N ALA A 178 -8.93 -25.72 -17.77
CA ALA A 178 -10.03 -25.18 -16.99
C ALA A 178 -9.70 -23.81 -16.39
N PHE A 179 -8.45 -23.62 -15.93
CA PHE A 179 -7.99 -22.32 -15.46
C PHE A 179 -7.98 -21.27 -16.57
N MET A 180 -7.52 -21.61 -17.78
CA MET A 180 -7.51 -20.68 -18.90
C MET A 180 -8.93 -20.31 -19.38
N ASP A 181 -9.83 -21.29 -19.43
CA ASP A 181 -11.25 -21.04 -19.70
C ASP A 181 -11.86 -20.10 -18.65
N TYR A 182 -11.58 -20.37 -17.37
CA TYR A 182 -11.98 -19.49 -16.27
C TYR A 182 -11.43 -18.07 -16.41
N LEU A 183 -10.13 -17.94 -16.68
CA LEU A 183 -9.45 -16.65 -16.84
C LEU A 183 -10.02 -15.85 -18.00
N SER A 184 -10.40 -16.51 -19.11
CA SER A 184 -11.03 -15.86 -20.26
C SER A 184 -12.38 -15.23 -19.91
N ALA A 185 -13.14 -15.86 -19.01
CA ALA A 185 -14.43 -15.37 -18.53
C ALA A 185 -14.31 -14.33 -17.39
N HIS A 186 -13.16 -14.24 -16.72
CA HIS A 186 -12.97 -13.44 -15.49
C HIS A 186 -11.77 -12.49 -15.55
N CYS A 187 -11.40 -12.02 -16.74
CA CYS A 187 -10.38 -11.00 -16.93
C CYS A 187 -10.99 -9.61 -16.76
N TYR A 188 -10.58 -8.85 -15.73
CA TYR A 188 -11.15 -7.53 -15.44
C TYR A 188 -10.15 -6.39 -15.70
N GLY A 189 -10.68 -5.20 -16.00
CA GLY A 189 -9.87 -4.01 -16.12
C GLY A 189 -9.18 -3.62 -14.81
N ASN A 190 -7.94 -3.13 -14.88
CA ASN A 190 -7.14 -2.74 -13.70
C ASN A 190 -7.81 -1.69 -12.80
N GLU A 191 -8.79 -0.91 -13.28
CA GLU A 191 -9.52 0.05 -12.43
C GLU A 191 -10.59 -0.62 -11.56
N GLN A 192 -11.11 -1.78 -11.95
CA GLN A 192 -12.19 -2.45 -11.21
C GLN A 192 -11.74 -2.97 -9.85
N GLN A 193 -10.44 -3.26 -9.70
CA GLN A 193 -9.90 -3.68 -8.41
C GLN A 193 -10.03 -2.60 -7.32
N PHE A 194 -10.19 -1.33 -7.72
CA PHE A 194 -10.25 -0.19 -6.81
C PHE A 194 -11.66 0.38 -6.62
N GLN A 195 -12.70 -0.30 -7.11
CA GLN A 195 -14.09 0.15 -6.94
C GLN A 195 -14.49 0.19 -5.47
N THR A 196 -14.19 -0.87 -4.71
CA THR A 196 -14.44 -0.92 -3.26
C THR A 196 -13.72 0.21 -2.52
N ALA A 197 -12.44 0.43 -2.85
CA ALA A 197 -11.64 1.52 -2.27
C ALA A 197 -12.26 2.90 -2.54
N ARG A 198 -12.70 3.16 -3.78
CA ARG A 198 -13.34 4.44 -4.14
C ARG A 198 -14.67 4.64 -3.41
N ALA A 199 -15.51 3.61 -3.37
CA ALA A 199 -16.77 3.66 -2.64
C ALA A 199 -16.53 3.99 -1.16
N LYS A 200 -15.54 3.35 -0.53
CA LYS A 200 -15.17 3.62 0.85
C LYS A 200 -14.60 5.02 1.06
N ILE A 201 -13.75 5.51 0.15
CA ILE A 201 -13.25 6.89 0.21
C ILE A 201 -14.39 7.90 0.10
N ILE A 202 -15.38 7.66 -0.76
CA ILE A 202 -16.57 8.53 -0.88
C ILE A 202 -17.34 8.56 0.43
N GLU A 203 -17.62 7.40 1.02
CA GLU A 203 -18.32 7.27 2.30
C GLU A 203 -17.59 8.03 3.42
N GLU A 204 -16.29 7.78 3.58
CA GLU A 204 -15.47 8.43 4.62
C GLU A 204 -15.29 9.94 4.37
N THR A 205 -15.28 10.37 3.09
CA THR A 205 -15.26 11.79 2.74
C THR A 205 -16.56 12.48 3.13
N ASP A 206 -17.70 11.82 2.92
CA ASP A 206 -19.00 12.38 3.28
C ASP A 206 -19.19 12.43 4.80
N LEU A 207 -18.65 11.45 5.54
CA LEU A 207 -18.56 11.51 7.00
C LEU A 207 -17.68 12.69 7.48
N ALA A 208 -16.49 12.87 6.90
CA ALA A 208 -15.61 13.99 7.22
C ALA A 208 -16.31 15.36 6.98
N LYS A 209 -17.06 15.49 5.87
CA LYS A 209 -17.86 16.70 5.62
C LYS A 209 -18.94 16.93 6.67
N GLN A 210 -19.56 15.87 7.21
CA GLN A 210 -20.56 16.00 8.28
C GLN A 210 -19.93 16.55 9.56
N HIS A 211 -18.76 16.04 9.96
CA HIS A 211 -18.03 16.57 11.11
C HIS A 211 -17.67 18.05 10.93
N ILE A 212 -17.09 18.40 9.78
CA ILE A 212 -16.70 19.79 9.46
C ILE A 212 -17.91 20.73 9.50
N LEU A 213 -19.06 20.31 8.96
CA LEU A 213 -20.28 21.13 8.96
C LEU A 213 -20.89 21.26 10.35
N ALA A 214 -20.73 20.27 11.23
CA ALA A 214 -21.19 20.34 12.61
C ALA A 214 -20.41 21.40 13.42
N GLU A 215 -19.14 21.65 13.08
CA GLU A 215 -18.30 22.68 13.69
C GLU A 215 -18.44 24.07 13.05
N ASP A 216 -19.02 24.19 11.85
CA ASP A 216 -19.31 25.47 11.19
C ASP A 216 -20.61 26.10 11.72
N TYR A 217 -20.60 26.48 13.00
CA TYR A 217 -21.74 27.12 13.68
C TYR A 217 -22.27 28.38 12.98
N ASN A 218 -21.47 29.02 12.13
CA ASN A 218 -21.83 30.25 11.42
C ASN A 218 -22.32 30.02 9.98
N GLY A 219 -22.31 28.77 9.48
CA GLY A 219 -22.72 28.43 8.11
C GLY A 219 -21.93 29.18 7.03
N LYS A 220 -20.65 29.47 7.28
CA LYS A 220 -19.79 30.24 6.37
C LYS A 220 -19.20 29.37 5.26
N LEU A 221 -19.20 28.05 5.43
CA LEU A 221 -18.62 27.12 4.49
C LEU A 221 -19.61 26.82 3.36
N SER A 222 -19.25 27.22 2.14
CA SER A 222 -20.07 26.92 0.97
C SER A 222 -19.86 25.47 0.50
N PRO A 223 -20.87 24.83 -0.13
CA PRO A 223 -20.75 23.46 -0.62
C PRO A 223 -19.56 23.25 -1.57
N GLU A 224 -19.21 24.26 -2.36
CA GLU A 224 -18.11 24.22 -3.32
C GLU A 224 -16.74 24.17 -2.65
N ARG A 225 -16.65 24.56 -1.37
CA ARG A 225 -15.41 24.56 -0.57
C ARG A 225 -15.27 23.33 0.33
N LEU A 226 -16.27 22.45 0.38
CA LEU A 226 -16.26 21.28 1.26
C LEU A 226 -15.09 20.34 0.98
N ASN A 227 -14.75 20.09 -0.28
CA ASN A 227 -13.61 19.23 -0.61
C ASN A 227 -12.29 19.85 -0.12
N SER A 228 -12.13 21.17 -0.27
CA SER A 228 -10.96 21.88 0.25
C SER A 228 -10.92 21.87 1.77
N ALA A 229 -12.07 21.97 2.43
CA ALA A 229 -12.17 21.87 3.88
C ALA A 229 -11.79 20.47 4.37
N VAL A 230 -12.20 19.41 3.66
CA VAL A 230 -11.75 18.04 3.96
C VAL A 230 -10.23 17.95 3.83
N ILE A 231 -9.63 18.42 2.73
CA ILE A 231 -8.16 18.40 2.58
C ILE A 231 -7.47 19.18 3.71
N ALA A 232 -8.00 20.34 4.10
CA ALA A 232 -7.46 21.12 5.21
C ALA A 232 -7.59 20.36 6.55
N ALA A 233 -8.71 19.67 6.79
CA ALA A 233 -8.91 18.84 7.98
C ALA A 233 -8.03 17.58 8.00
N LEU A 234 -7.61 17.06 6.85
CA LEU A 234 -6.71 15.91 6.81
C LEU A 234 -5.24 16.28 6.99
N LEU A 235 -4.83 17.46 6.54
CA LEU A 235 -3.40 17.80 6.36
C LEU A 235 -2.98 19.15 6.96
N ASN A 236 -3.89 19.89 7.61
CA ASN A 236 -3.67 21.25 8.12
C ASN A 236 -3.20 22.27 7.06
N TYR A 237 -3.54 22.08 5.78
CA TYR A 237 -3.20 23.06 4.75
C TYR A 237 -4.01 24.35 4.95
N ARG A 238 -3.43 25.33 5.65
CA ARG A 238 -3.84 26.72 5.44
C ARG A 238 -3.51 27.08 4.00
N TYR A 239 -4.53 27.51 3.27
CA TYR A 239 -4.42 27.90 1.87
C TYR A 239 -3.34 28.98 1.72
N GLN A 240 -2.31 28.68 0.92
CA GLN A 240 -1.10 29.46 0.57
C GLN A 240 0.10 29.33 1.53
N PRO A 241 1.20 28.66 1.12
CA PRO A 241 2.47 28.84 1.79
C PRO A 241 2.96 30.28 1.57
N ASP A 242 3.37 30.93 2.67
CA ASP A 242 4.13 32.17 2.59
C ASP A 242 5.47 31.86 1.91
N ARG A 243 5.77 32.58 0.83
CA ARG A 243 6.88 32.26 -0.11
C ARG A 243 8.29 32.46 0.48
N ASP A 244 8.39 32.92 1.72
CA ASP A 244 9.65 33.39 2.32
C ASP A 244 10.13 32.55 3.51
N SER A 245 9.69 31.29 3.60
CA SER A 245 10.18 30.39 4.62
C SER A 245 11.31 29.53 4.03
N GLU A 246 12.56 29.87 4.35
CA GLU A 246 13.78 29.06 4.13
C GLU A 246 13.76 27.72 4.91
N PHE A 247 12.59 27.13 5.15
CA PHE A 247 12.46 25.88 5.87
C PHE A 247 12.88 24.73 4.96
N LEU A 248 14.00 24.14 5.37
CA LEU A 248 14.46 22.80 5.05
C LEU A 248 13.28 21.87 4.76
N HIS A 249 13.34 21.11 3.66
CA HIS A 249 12.47 19.95 3.47
C HIS A 249 12.65 18.98 4.65
N GLU A 250 11.81 19.12 5.69
CA GLU A 250 11.94 18.36 6.93
C GLU A 250 11.21 17.02 6.89
N LEU A 251 10.30 16.81 5.94
CA LEU A 251 9.53 15.58 5.86
C LEU A 251 10.10 14.56 4.85
N PRO A 252 10.00 13.25 5.15
CA PRO A 252 10.36 12.19 4.24
C PRO A 252 9.70 12.33 2.87
N LYS A 253 10.42 11.98 1.81
CA LYS A 253 9.89 12.05 0.44
C LYS A 253 8.71 11.09 0.28
N ARG A 254 8.83 9.87 0.82
CA ARG A 254 7.75 8.88 0.77
C ARG A 254 6.56 9.21 1.67
N TYR A 255 6.69 10.20 2.55
CA TYR A 255 5.53 10.79 3.22
C TYR A 255 4.78 11.74 2.27
N THR A 256 5.49 12.73 1.71
CA THR A 256 4.91 13.84 0.95
C THR A 256 4.44 13.46 -0.46
N GLU A 257 5.05 12.46 -1.09
CA GLU A 257 4.62 11.95 -2.39
C GLU A 257 3.19 11.40 -2.32
N SER A 258 2.39 11.64 -3.37
CA SER A 258 1.05 11.06 -3.51
C SER A 258 0.02 11.44 -2.42
N LEU A 259 0.30 12.43 -1.55
CA LEU A 259 -0.69 12.97 -0.61
C LEU A 259 -1.93 13.54 -1.35
N PRO A 260 -3.13 13.42 -0.76
CA PRO A 260 -4.33 13.98 -1.37
C PRO A 260 -4.31 15.51 -1.37
N ASN A 261 -4.83 16.07 -2.45
CA ASN A 261 -5.16 17.48 -2.63
C ASN A 261 -6.53 17.61 -3.31
N ASP A 262 -7.02 18.85 -3.45
CA ASP A 262 -8.32 19.16 -4.04
C ASP A 262 -8.56 18.47 -5.39
N VAL A 263 -7.54 18.45 -6.26
CA VAL A 263 -7.62 17.87 -7.60
C VAL A 263 -7.74 16.35 -7.50
N THR A 264 -6.87 15.71 -6.72
CA THR A 264 -6.89 14.25 -6.58
C THR A 264 -8.14 13.74 -5.88
N LEU A 265 -8.62 14.43 -4.82
CA LEU A 265 -9.87 14.08 -4.17
C LEU A 265 -11.04 14.25 -5.14
N GLY A 266 -11.09 15.37 -5.88
CA GLY A 266 -12.10 15.59 -6.92
C GLY A 266 -12.11 14.49 -7.99
N LYS A 267 -10.94 14.00 -8.42
CA LYS A 267 -10.83 12.86 -9.35
C LYS A 267 -11.39 11.57 -8.75
N ILE A 268 -11.04 11.25 -7.51
CA ILE A 268 -11.52 10.05 -6.82
C ILE A 268 -13.06 10.08 -6.73
N LEU A 269 -13.64 11.20 -6.31
CA LEU A 269 -15.09 11.36 -6.14
C LEU A 269 -15.85 11.26 -7.48
N LYS A 270 -15.22 11.63 -8.60
CA LYS A 270 -15.78 11.49 -9.96
C LYS A 270 -15.57 10.09 -10.56
N GLY A 271 -14.91 9.18 -9.84
CA GLY A 271 -14.58 7.85 -10.35
C GLY A 271 -13.43 7.86 -11.37
N GLU A 272 -12.66 8.94 -11.45
CA GLU A 272 -11.54 9.05 -12.39
C GLU A 272 -10.34 8.20 -11.93
N LYS A 273 -9.44 7.91 -12.87
CA LYS A 273 -8.23 7.13 -12.61
C LYS A 273 -7.29 7.86 -11.66
N THR A 274 -6.91 7.18 -10.59
CA THR A 274 -6.01 7.69 -9.54
C THR A 274 -5.01 6.59 -9.16
N SER A 275 -3.82 6.97 -8.70
CA SER A 275 -2.79 5.99 -8.34
C SER A 275 -3.19 5.17 -7.10
N TYR A 276 -2.66 3.95 -7.01
CA TYR A 276 -2.81 3.08 -5.84
C TYR A 276 -2.42 3.81 -4.54
N GLU A 277 -1.28 4.49 -4.56
CA GLU A 277 -0.73 5.16 -3.38
C GLU A 277 -1.60 6.35 -2.94
N THR A 278 -2.06 7.17 -3.88
CA THR A 278 -2.96 8.29 -3.56
C THR A 278 -4.28 7.79 -2.99
N LEU A 279 -4.89 6.73 -3.57
CA LEU A 279 -6.09 6.13 -3.00
C LEU A 279 -5.85 5.59 -1.57
N ARG A 280 -4.75 4.85 -1.35
CA ARG A 280 -4.40 4.29 -0.04
C ARG A 280 -4.18 5.39 1.01
N LYS A 281 -3.36 6.40 0.70
CA LYS A 281 -3.07 7.52 1.62
C LYS A 281 -4.32 8.34 1.91
N THR A 282 -5.17 8.57 0.91
CA THR A 282 -6.46 9.28 1.09
C THR A 282 -7.36 8.54 2.07
N LEU A 283 -7.50 7.22 1.89
CA LEU A 283 -8.32 6.40 2.76
C LEU A 283 -7.77 6.36 4.20
N ILE A 284 -6.46 6.19 4.38
CA ILE A 284 -5.81 6.18 5.70
C ILE A 284 -6.04 7.50 6.45
N LEU A 285 -5.82 8.64 5.77
CA LEU A 285 -6.02 9.97 6.39
C LEU A 285 -7.47 10.21 6.79
N LEU A 286 -8.43 9.84 5.92
CA LEU A 286 -9.85 9.94 6.23
C LEU A 286 -10.23 9.08 7.44
N LYS A 287 -9.73 7.83 7.50
CA LYS A 287 -9.97 6.94 8.64
C LYS A 287 -9.42 7.51 9.94
N LEU A 288 -8.20 8.06 9.93
CA LEU A 288 -7.61 8.70 11.10
C LEU A 288 -8.49 9.87 11.57
N TYR A 289 -8.85 10.78 10.66
CA TYR A 289 -9.64 11.96 10.98
C TYR A 289 -11.01 11.59 11.55
N ASN A 290 -11.78 10.75 10.86
CA ASN A 290 -13.13 10.38 11.30
C ASN A 290 -13.11 9.63 12.65
N PHE A 291 -12.21 8.66 12.80
CA PHE A 291 -12.11 7.87 14.03
C PHE A 291 -11.82 8.75 15.25
N TYR A 292 -10.80 9.62 15.16
CA TYR A 292 -10.39 10.45 16.29
C TYR A 292 -11.19 11.74 16.45
N THR A 293 -12.05 12.08 15.50
CA THR A 293 -13.06 13.14 15.71
C THR A 293 -14.19 12.65 16.63
N ASP A 294 -14.56 11.38 16.52
CA ASP A 294 -15.64 10.79 17.33
C ASP A 294 -15.14 10.15 18.64
N ALA A 295 -13.89 9.69 18.68
CA ALA A 295 -13.32 9.04 19.85
C ALA A 295 -13.03 10.03 20.99
N VAL A 296 -13.36 9.63 22.21
CA VAL A 296 -12.82 10.27 23.42
C VAL A 296 -11.43 9.68 23.66
N ASN A 297 -10.39 10.48 23.42
CA ASN A 297 -8.99 10.05 23.52
C ASN A 297 -8.30 10.72 24.71
N ASP A 298 -8.20 9.99 25.82
CA ASP A 298 -7.57 10.41 27.06
C ASP A 298 -6.51 9.40 27.49
N ASP A 299 -5.75 9.70 28.55
CA ASP A 299 -4.64 8.86 29.02
C ASP A 299 -5.03 7.40 29.29
N GLU A 300 -6.30 7.13 29.63
CA GLU A 300 -6.81 5.78 29.89
C GLU A 300 -7.26 5.08 28.60
N SER A 301 -7.74 5.84 27.60
CA SER A 301 -8.29 5.30 26.36
C SER A 301 -7.32 5.24 25.19
N ILE A 302 -6.18 5.97 25.20
CA ILE A 302 -5.21 6.03 24.08
C ILE A 302 -4.87 4.63 23.54
N GLN A 303 -4.46 3.70 24.42
CA GLN A 303 -4.02 2.37 23.97
C GLN A 303 -5.18 1.54 23.39
N SER A 304 -6.39 1.66 23.95
CA SER A 304 -7.56 0.97 23.43
C SER A 304 -7.97 1.55 22.08
N ASN A 305 -8.07 2.88 21.97
CA ASN A 305 -8.41 3.59 20.75
C ASN A 305 -7.38 3.32 19.64
N TYR A 306 -6.09 3.33 19.97
CA TYR A 306 -5.02 2.97 19.03
C TYR A 306 -5.18 1.53 18.51
N SER A 307 -5.46 0.58 19.41
CA SER A 307 -5.67 -0.83 19.02
C SER A 307 -6.91 -1.02 18.14
N ASP A 308 -8.01 -0.36 18.49
CA ASP A 308 -9.26 -0.40 17.73
C ASP A 308 -9.09 0.26 16.36
N PHE A 309 -8.45 1.43 16.30
CA PHE A 309 -8.10 2.11 15.06
C PHE A 309 -7.22 1.23 14.16
N TYR A 310 -6.16 0.62 14.72
CA TYR A 310 -5.26 -0.26 13.98
C TYR A 310 -6.00 -1.46 13.39
N ALA A 311 -6.87 -2.11 14.17
CA ALA A 311 -7.65 -3.25 13.74
C ALA A 311 -8.67 -2.87 12.66
N GLU A 312 -9.43 -1.79 12.88
CA GLU A 312 -10.42 -1.28 11.93
C GLU A 312 -9.76 -0.84 10.61
N LEU A 313 -8.68 -0.05 10.69
CA LEU A 313 -7.96 0.44 9.53
C LEU A 313 -7.45 -0.72 8.68
N ASN A 314 -6.79 -1.70 9.28
CA ASN A 314 -6.28 -2.85 8.53
C ASN A 314 -7.41 -3.70 7.93
N SER A 315 -8.52 -3.87 8.63
CA SER A 315 -9.70 -4.53 8.05
C SER A 315 -10.25 -3.77 6.84
N VAL A 316 -10.30 -2.44 6.90
CA VAL A 316 -10.77 -1.60 5.79
C VAL A 316 -9.78 -1.65 4.62
N LEU A 317 -8.48 -1.57 4.88
CA LEU A 317 -7.43 -1.66 3.87
C LEU A 317 -7.48 -3.00 3.13
N ASP A 318 -7.59 -4.12 3.85
CA ASP A 318 -7.70 -5.46 3.26
C ASP A 318 -8.93 -5.59 2.36
N ASN A 319 -10.11 -5.16 2.86
CA ASN A 319 -11.35 -5.13 2.09
C ASN A 319 -11.26 -4.25 0.82
N CYS A 320 -10.42 -3.22 0.84
CA CYS A 320 -10.18 -2.32 -0.28
C CYS A 320 -9.05 -2.79 -1.22
N GLY A 321 -8.39 -3.92 -0.94
CA GLY A 321 -7.27 -4.42 -1.73
C GLY A 321 -5.95 -3.67 -1.50
N PHE A 322 -5.80 -3.02 -0.34
CA PHE A 322 -4.59 -2.31 0.06
C PHE A 322 -3.73 -3.12 1.04
N ALA A 323 -2.41 -2.92 0.95
CA ALA A 323 -1.50 -3.50 1.92
C ALA A 323 -1.81 -2.95 3.32
N PRO A 324 -1.71 -3.79 4.37
CA PRO A 324 -1.91 -3.36 5.74
C PRO A 324 -0.95 -2.21 6.10
N ILE A 325 -1.29 -1.45 7.13
CA ILE A 325 -0.42 -0.41 7.66
C ILE A 325 0.83 -1.03 8.29
N TRP A 326 2.01 -0.49 7.99
CA TRP A 326 3.28 -1.09 8.39
C TRP A 326 4.29 -0.08 8.91
N LEU A 327 4.85 -0.34 10.09
CA LEU A 327 5.65 0.64 10.83
C LEU A 327 6.95 1.07 10.18
N ASP A 328 7.52 0.25 9.31
CA ASP A 328 8.77 0.60 8.62
C ASP A 328 8.52 1.41 7.34
N HIS A 329 7.26 1.71 7.00
CA HIS A 329 6.93 2.64 5.95
C HIS A 329 6.82 4.07 6.51
N PRO A 330 7.56 5.07 5.99
CA PRO A 330 7.59 6.42 6.59
C PRO A 330 6.22 7.08 6.76
N PHE A 331 5.32 6.92 5.79
CA PHE A 331 3.96 7.46 5.90
C PHE A 331 3.14 6.76 6.98
N ASP A 332 3.20 5.43 6.99
CA ASP A 332 2.43 4.61 7.92
C ASP A 332 2.95 4.79 9.36
N HIS A 333 4.27 4.92 9.52
CA HIS A 333 4.91 5.29 10.78
C HIS A 333 4.35 6.58 11.34
N ILE A 334 4.30 7.65 10.54
CA ILE A 334 3.75 8.94 10.97
C ILE A 334 2.30 8.78 11.43
N ILE A 335 1.46 8.08 10.65
CA ILE A 335 0.05 7.86 11.01
C ILE A 335 -0.10 7.08 12.31
N LEU A 336 0.61 5.96 12.47
CA LEU A 336 0.52 5.12 13.67
C LEU A 336 1.10 5.84 14.90
N SER A 337 2.19 6.57 14.74
CA SER A 337 2.77 7.38 15.79
C SER A 337 1.82 8.50 16.24
N CYS A 338 1.13 9.17 15.31
CA CYS A 338 0.10 10.16 15.65
C CYS A 338 -1.10 9.50 16.35
N ALA A 339 -1.57 8.35 15.87
CA ALA A 339 -2.68 7.62 16.47
C ALA A 339 -2.40 7.18 17.93
N ASN A 340 -1.13 7.08 18.32
CA ASN A 340 -0.69 6.70 19.66
C ASN A 340 -0.40 7.92 20.58
N THR A 341 -0.90 9.11 20.26
CA THR A 341 -0.79 10.32 21.11
C THR A 341 -2.14 10.73 21.71
N LEU A 342 -2.11 11.70 22.63
CA LEU A 342 -3.32 12.25 23.26
C LEU A 342 -4.24 12.97 22.25
N ASP A 343 -3.67 13.75 21.34
CA ASP A 343 -4.41 14.46 20.29
C ASP A 343 -3.87 14.07 18.89
N PRO A 344 -4.32 12.95 18.29
CA PRO A 344 -3.77 12.44 17.04
C PRO A 344 -3.88 13.39 15.85
N ILE A 345 -5.01 14.09 15.74
CA ILE A 345 -5.24 15.06 14.65
C ILE A 345 -4.30 16.26 14.81
N VAL A 346 -4.18 16.81 16.02
CA VAL A 346 -3.26 17.94 16.31
C VAL A 346 -1.81 17.52 16.11
N THR A 347 -1.43 16.32 16.54
CA THR A 347 -0.07 15.80 16.35
C THR A 347 0.26 15.68 14.85
N LEU A 348 -0.67 15.19 14.03
CA LEU A 348 -0.49 15.14 12.58
C LEU A 348 -0.36 16.55 11.97
N TYR A 349 -1.12 17.52 12.51
CA TYR A 349 -1.02 18.92 12.08
C TYR A 349 0.34 19.51 12.40
N ASP A 350 0.87 19.28 13.61
CA ASP A 350 2.21 19.71 14.03
C ASP A 350 3.31 19.10 13.16
N VAL A 351 3.13 17.85 12.71
CA VAL A 351 4.04 17.21 11.73
C VAL A 351 3.97 17.94 10.38
N ASN A 352 2.76 18.31 9.92
CA ASN A 352 2.55 18.95 8.62
C ASN A 352 2.90 20.45 8.60
N GLU A 353 2.87 21.16 9.73
CA GLU A 353 3.32 22.55 9.82
C GLU A 353 4.83 22.70 9.60
N ARG A 354 5.59 21.60 9.72
CA ARG A 354 7.03 21.53 9.45
C ARG A 354 7.36 21.09 8.01
N ASN A 355 6.41 21.18 7.08
CA ASN A 355 6.58 20.78 5.67
C ASN A 355 7.14 21.89 4.77
#